data_AF-A0A3D3JYT0-F1
#
_entry.id   AF-A0A3D3JYT0-F1
#
_cell.length_a   1.000
_cell.length_b   1.000
_cell.length_c   1.000
_cell.angle_alpha   90.00
_cell.angle_beta   90.00
_cell.angle_gamma   90.00
#
_symmetry.space_group_name_H-M   'P 1'
#
loop_
_entity.id
_entity.type
_entity.pdbx_description
1 polymer ?
#
loop_
_entity_poly.entity_id
_entity_poly.type
_entity_poly.pdbx_seq_one_letter_code
_entity_poly.pdbx_strand_id
1 'polypeptide(L)'
;MNIAKSINEKEKTPASFLVYQGILMWYGKILKIDEIAERIDDKDFSKISERIIKLKVVDHVRTHKISFQANQKIQNKLNIETKKLLIDRLKSDEKK
;
A
#
# COMPACT_ATOMS: atom_id res chain seq x y z
N MET A 1 -15.28 4.17 8.12
CA MET A 1 -14.80 3.30 7.01
C MET A 1 -15.87 2.44 6.34
N ASN A 2 -17.04 2.24 6.97
CA ASN A 2 -18.07 1.31 6.46
C ASN A 2 -18.61 1.67 5.07
N ILE A 3 -18.76 2.97 4.76
CA ILE A 3 -19.22 3.43 3.44
C ILE A 3 -18.23 3.00 2.35
N ALA A 4 -16.94 3.32 2.52
CA ALA A 4 -15.91 2.96 1.53
C ALA A 4 -15.77 1.43 1.35
N LYS A 5 -15.90 0.67 2.44
CA LYS A 5 -15.93 -0.80 2.39
C LYS A 5 -17.12 -1.31 1.58
N SER A 6 -18.33 -0.82 1.89
CA SER A 6 -19.56 -1.21 1.22
C SER A 6 -19.53 -0.91 -0.29
N ILE A 7 -19.03 0.27 -0.68
CA ILE A 7 -18.84 0.63 -2.09
C ILE A 7 -17.85 -0.32 -2.77
N ASN A 8 -16.71 -0.60 -2.13
CA ASN A 8 -15.71 -1.52 -2.70
C ASN A 8 -16.27 -2.94 -2.90
N GLU A 9 -17.03 -3.44 -1.92
CA GLU A 9 -17.68 -4.76 -1.99
C GLU A 9 -18.78 -4.83 -3.05
N LYS A 10 -19.44 -3.70 -3.33
CA LYS A 10 -20.47 -3.58 -4.36
C LYS A 10 -19.88 -3.51 -5.76
N GLU A 11 -18.95 -2.59 -5.99
CA GLU A 11 -18.40 -2.31 -7.33
C GLU A 11 -17.39 -3.38 -7.78
N LYS A 12 -16.57 -3.90 -6.85
CA LYS A 12 -15.57 -4.95 -7.11
C LYS A 12 -14.58 -4.63 -8.23
N THR A 13 -14.34 -3.35 -8.52
CA THR A 13 -13.41 -2.92 -9.57
C THR A 13 -12.02 -2.61 -9.00
N PRO A 14 -10.96 -2.62 -9.82
CA PRO A 14 -9.65 -2.15 -9.41
C PRO A 14 -9.70 -0.70 -8.90
N ALA A 15 -10.51 0.17 -9.52
CA ALA A 15 -10.65 1.56 -9.10
C ALA A 15 -11.25 1.69 -7.69
N SER A 16 -12.35 0.98 -7.41
CA SER A 16 -12.96 0.99 -6.06
C SER A 16 -12.00 0.43 -5.01
N PHE A 17 -11.23 -0.59 -5.37
CA PHE A 17 -10.22 -1.19 -4.48
C PHE A 17 -9.09 -0.21 -4.17
N LEU A 18 -8.53 0.47 -5.17
CA LEU A 18 -7.47 1.47 -4.99
C LEU A 18 -7.89 2.62 -4.07
N VAL A 19 -9.13 3.09 -4.21
CA VAL A 19 -9.70 4.14 -3.36
C VAL A 19 -9.86 3.62 -1.93
N TYR A 20 -10.44 2.44 -1.75
CA TYR A 20 -10.64 1.84 -0.44
C TYR A 20 -9.32 1.61 0.30
N GLN A 21 -8.32 1.00 -0.34
CA GLN A 21 -6.99 0.80 0.25
C GLN A 21 -6.30 2.13 0.57
N GLY A 22 -6.47 3.14 -0.30
CA GLY A 22 -6.01 4.50 -0.02
C GLY A 22 -6.60 5.05 1.27
N ILE A 23 -7.91 4.95 1.46
CA ILE A 23 -8.59 5.41 2.68
C ILE A 23 -8.11 4.62 3.91
N LEU A 24 -7.92 3.30 3.79
CA LEU A 24 -7.38 2.45 4.86
C LEU A 24 -5.99 2.91 5.31
N MET A 25 -5.08 3.13 4.36
CA MET A 25 -3.70 3.51 4.64
C MET A 25 -3.59 4.94 5.18
N TRP A 26 -4.35 5.88 4.64
CA TRP A 26 -4.28 7.29 5.05
C TRP A 26 -4.96 7.56 6.38
N TYR A 27 -6.19 7.09 6.56
CA TYR A 27 -6.99 7.40 7.75
C TYR A 27 -6.93 6.33 8.82
N GLY A 28 -6.97 5.06 8.43
CA GLY A 28 -6.93 3.95 9.39
C GLY A 28 -5.53 3.58 9.83
N LYS A 29 -4.50 3.99 9.08
CA LYS A 29 -3.12 3.54 9.26
C LYS A 29 -3.00 2.00 9.19
N ILE A 30 -3.89 1.38 8.45
CA ILE A 30 -3.96 -0.08 8.28
C ILE A 30 -3.41 -0.42 6.91
N LEU A 31 -2.42 -1.32 6.89
CA LEU A 31 -1.87 -1.89 5.67
C LEU A 31 -2.18 -3.38 5.62
N LYS A 32 -3.08 -3.78 4.72
CA LYS A 32 -3.44 -5.19 4.49
C LYS A 32 -2.63 -5.79 3.36
N ILE A 33 -1.35 -6.01 3.61
CA ILE A 33 -0.38 -6.39 2.58
C ILE A 33 -0.75 -7.70 1.85
N ASP A 34 -1.34 -8.65 2.57
CA ASP A 34 -1.72 -9.95 2.01
C ASP A 34 -2.90 -9.80 1.04
N GLU A 35 -3.94 -9.06 1.45
CA GLU A 35 -5.10 -8.73 0.61
C GLU A 35 -4.69 -7.94 -0.65
N ILE A 36 -3.74 -7.01 -0.52
CA ILE A 36 -3.21 -6.26 -1.65
C ILE A 36 -2.46 -7.18 -2.61
N ALA A 37 -1.57 -8.04 -2.11
CA ALA A 37 -0.77 -8.93 -2.95
C ALA A 37 -1.66 -9.91 -3.73
N GLU A 38 -2.71 -10.44 -3.11
CA GLU A 38 -3.67 -11.32 -3.77
C GLU A 38 -4.47 -10.57 -4.85
N ARG A 39 -4.97 -9.37 -4.55
CA ARG A 39 -5.82 -8.62 -5.49
C ARG A 39 -5.08 -8.12 -6.73
N ILE A 40 -3.80 -7.79 -6.63
CA ILE A 40 -3.03 -7.28 -7.77
C ILE A 40 -2.69 -8.37 -8.80
N ASP A 41 -2.75 -9.64 -8.41
CA ASP A 41 -2.49 -10.78 -9.29
C ASP A 41 -3.73 -11.17 -10.12
N ASP A 42 -4.88 -10.57 -9.85
CA ASP A 42 -6.10 -10.78 -10.63
C ASP A 42 -5.98 -10.22 -12.06
N LYS A 43 -6.61 -10.91 -13.02
CA LYS A 43 -6.52 -10.59 -14.46
C LYS A 43 -7.07 -9.21 -14.85
N ASP A 44 -7.96 -8.63 -14.05
CA ASP A 44 -8.55 -7.30 -14.29
C ASP A 44 -7.67 -6.16 -13.77
N PHE A 45 -6.60 -6.47 -13.03
CA PHE A 45 -5.69 -5.47 -12.50
C PHE A 45 -4.68 -5.03 -13.57
N SER A 46 -4.83 -3.79 -14.03
CA SER A 46 -3.87 -3.23 -14.99
C SER A 46 -2.51 -2.96 -14.33
N LYS A 47 -1.44 -2.95 -15.14
CA LYS A 47 -0.09 -2.52 -14.70
C LYS A 47 -0.09 -1.11 -14.10
N ILE A 48 -1.00 -0.23 -14.55
CA ILE A 48 -1.13 1.13 -13.99
C ILE A 48 -1.73 1.06 -12.60
N SER A 49 -2.81 0.28 -12.41
CA SER A 49 -3.44 0.06 -11.11
C SER A 49 -2.45 -0.53 -10.10
N GLU A 50 -1.65 -1.51 -10.53
CA GLU A 50 -0.57 -2.12 -9.72
C GLU A 50 0.47 -1.08 -9.28
N ARG A 51 0.92 -0.21 -10.20
CA ARG A 51 1.85 0.88 -9.87
C ARG A 51 1.25 1.87 -8.87
N ILE A 52 -0.02 2.21 -9.02
CA ILE A 52 -0.72 3.14 -8.12
C ILE A 52 -0.79 2.57 -6.69
N ILE A 53 -1.17 1.30 -6.52
CA ILE A 53 -1.24 0.73 -5.16
C ILE A 53 0.14 0.61 -4.53
N LYS A 54 1.16 0.21 -5.30
CA LYS A 54 2.55 0.15 -4.82
C LYS A 54 3.05 1.52 -4.36
N LEU A 55 2.72 2.59 -5.10
CA LEU A 55 3.03 3.96 -4.69
C LEU A 55 2.37 4.31 -3.36
N LYS A 56 1.07 4.03 -3.21
CA LYS A 56 0.34 4.29 -1.95
C LYS A 56 0.94 3.52 -0.75
N VAL A 57 1.37 2.27 -0.97
CA VAL A 57 2.06 1.48 0.07
C VAL A 57 3.39 2.10 0.45
N VAL A 58 4.19 2.51 -0.55
CA VAL A 58 5.47 3.21 -0.31
C VAL A 58 5.25 4.49 0.50
N ASP A 59 4.27 5.31 0.13
CA ASP A 59 3.94 6.53 0.85
C ASP A 59 3.51 6.25 2.30
N HIS A 60 2.69 5.22 2.51
CA HIS A 60 2.26 4.81 3.85
C HIS A 60 3.47 4.37 4.71
N VAL A 61 4.38 3.57 4.15
CA VAL A 61 5.60 3.09 4.84
C VAL A 61 6.55 4.23 5.19
N ARG A 62 6.64 5.27 4.34
CA ARG A 62 7.49 6.43 4.58
C ARG A 62 6.92 7.37 5.64
N THR A 63 5.60 7.53 5.67
CA THR A 63 4.91 8.44 6.58
C THR A 63 4.67 7.84 7.97
N HIS A 64 4.71 6.52 8.11
CA HIS A 64 4.41 5.82 9.36
C HIS A 64 5.57 4.94 9.84
N LYS A 65 5.73 4.81 11.15
CA LYS A 65 6.72 3.89 11.72
C LYS A 65 6.25 2.45 11.51
N ILE A 66 6.95 1.73 10.64
CA ILE A 66 6.75 0.30 10.37
C ILE A 66 7.97 -0.49 10.82
N SER A 67 7.76 -1.68 11.37
CA SER A 67 8.83 -2.58 11.82
C SER A 67 9.66 -3.11 10.64
N PHE A 68 10.90 -3.47 10.89
CA PHE A 68 11.77 -4.07 9.88
C PHE A 68 11.16 -5.34 9.26
N GLN A 69 10.59 -6.21 10.10
CA GLN A 69 9.92 -7.44 9.65
C GLN A 69 8.73 -7.15 8.72
N ALA A 70 7.92 -6.14 9.03
CA ALA A 70 6.80 -5.74 8.18
C ALA A 70 7.30 -5.15 6.84
N ASN A 71 8.37 -4.35 6.85
CA ASN A 71 9.00 -3.86 5.61
C ASN A 71 9.53 -5.00 4.73
N GLN A 72 10.17 -6.00 5.34
CA GLN A 72 10.65 -7.18 4.60
C GLN A 72 9.47 -7.95 3.97
N LYS A 73 8.36 -8.11 4.70
CA LYS A 73 7.15 -8.75 4.18
C LYS A 73 6.57 -7.97 2.99
N ILE A 74 6.52 -6.64 3.06
CA ILE A 74 6.04 -5.77 1.98
C ILE A 74 6.92 -5.91 0.74
N GLN A 75 8.24 -5.85 0.92
CA GLN A 75 9.21 -6.03 -0.16
C GLN A 75 9.01 -7.36 -0.88
N ASN A 76 8.92 -8.46 -0.12
CA ASN A 76 8.80 -9.80 -0.68
C ASN A 76 7.45 -9.99 -1.40
N LYS A 77 6.35 -9.51 -0.83
CA LYS A 77 5.01 -9.70 -1.40
C LYS A 77 4.69 -8.82 -2.59
N LEU A 78 5.18 -7.58 -2.60
CA LEU A 78 4.87 -6.63 -3.67
C LEU A 78 6.02 -6.43 -4.65
N ASN A 79 7.14 -7.14 -4.46
CA ASN A 79 8.37 -6.99 -5.25
C ASN A 79 8.81 -5.50 -5.35
N ILE A 80 8.80 -4.79 -4.22
CA ILE A 80 9.20 -3.39 -4.12
C ILE A 80 10.65 -3.33 -3.63
N GLU A 81 11.51 -2.65 -4.39
CA GLU A 81 12.90 -2.43 -3.99
C GLU A 81 13.01 -1.73 -2.62
N THR A 82 13.88 -2.25 -1.74
CA THR A 82 14.12 -1.73 -0.39
C THR A 82 14.44 -0.24 -0.38
N LYS A 83 15.21 0.24 -1.37
CA LYS A 83 15.58 1.66 -1.50
C LYS A 83 14.33 2.55 -1.53
N LYS A 84 13.27 2.14 -2.23
CA LYS A 84 12.02 2.91 -2.33
C LYS A 84 11.31 3.03 -0.99
N LEU A 85 11.51 2.09 -0.07
CA LEU A 85 10.91 2.07 1.27
C LEU A 85 11.73 2.88 2.31
N LEU A 86 13.01 3.17 2.06
CA LEU A 86 13.94 3.73 3.06
C LEU A 86 14.32 5.22 2.86
N ILE A 87 14.06 5.80 1.68
CA ILE A 87 14.60 7.10 1.26
C ILE A 87 14.25 8.28 2.20
N ASP A 88 13.17 8.20 2.99
CA ASP A 88 12.77 9.30 3.88
C ASP A 88 13.22 9.14 5.34
N ARG A 89 13.63 7.94 5.81
CA ARG A 89 14.24 7.80 7.16
C ARG A 89 15.64 8.42 7.22
N LEU A 90 16.43 8.22 6.17
CA LEU A 90 17.82 8.70 6.11
C LEU A 90 17.90 10.24 6.16
N LYS A 91 16.97 10.94 5.49
CA LYS A 91 16.94 12.41 5.46
C LYS A 91 16.46 13.06 6.77
N SER A 92 15.69 12.34 7.59
CA SER A 92 15.28 12.83 8.91
C SER A 92 16.36 12.61 9.98
N ASP A 93 17.23 11.61 9.81
CA ASP A 93 18.34 11.34 10.72
C ASP A 93 19.59 12.21 10.42
N GLU A 94 19.78 12.67 9.19
CA GLU A 94 20.84 13.63 8.81
C GLU A 94 20.60 15.08 9.30
N LYS A 95 19.41 15.38 9.84
CA LYS A 95 19.05 16.71 10.36
C LYS A 95 19.08 16.81 11.88
N LYS A 96 19.74 15.88 12.58
CA LYS A 96 19.89 15.88 14.03
C LYS A 96 21.33 16.13 14.47
#